data_AF-A0A7J6MNM5-F1
#
_entry.id   AF-A0A7J6MNM5-F1
#
_cell.length_a   1.000
_cell.length_b   1.000
_cell.length_c   1.000
_cell.angle_alpha   90.00
_cell.angle_beta   90.00
_cell.angle_gamma   90.00
#
_symmetry.space_group_name_H-M   'P 1'
#
loop_
_entity.id
_entity.type
_entity.pdbx_description
1 polymer ?
#
loop_
_entity_poly.entity_id
_entity_poly.type
_entity_poly.pdbx_seq_one_letter_code
_entity_poly.pdbx_strand_id
1 'polypeptide(L)'
;MTPQTPKPSVHDVVTGWWKPNGNDTAANRIPGFGATIMITNGIECGHQSQQAANRVEYYKAFCKHFGISPGKEDTLGCEKMKPFDATSSSAVAEYWEYADWLGNCRLVKYGTPFSIFDAPADPDVSYCCCIEMDELHSTKC
;
A
#
# COMPACT_ATOMS: atom_id res chain seq x y z
N MET A 1 -0.33 -0.60 8.61
CA MET A 1 -1.67 -0.02 8.39
C MET A 1 -1.64 1.02 7.28
N THR A 2 -0.55 1.77 7.13
CA THR A 2 -0.39 2.79 6.08
C THR A 2 -0.15 2.16 4.70
N PRO A 3 -0.96 2.48 3.68
CA PRO A 3 -0.66 2.13 2.29
C PRO A 3 0.49 2.99 1.76
N GLN A 4 1.11 2.54 0.68
CA GLN A 4 2.20 3.25 0.00
C GLN A 4 1.97 3.11 -1.50
N THR A 5 1.12 3.96 -2.08
CA THR A 5 0.74 3.93 -3.49
C THR A 5 1.95 3.63 -4.40
N PRO A 6 1.86 2.65 -5.32
CA PRO A 6 0.66 1.89 -5.71
C PRO A 6 0.37 0.64 -4.87
N LYS A 7 1.05 0.43 -3.75
CA LYS A 7 0.88 -0.74 -2.89
C LYS A 7 -0.25 -0.48 -1.88
N PRO A 8 -1.22 -1.41 -1.72
CA PRO A 8 -2.15 -1.35 -0.60
C PRO A 8 -1.39 -1.53 0.71
N SER A 9 -2.06 -1.24 1.83
CA SER A 9 -1.50 -1.63 3.13
C SER A 9 -1.57 -3.15 3.30
N VAL A 10 -0.61 -3.73 4.05
CA VAL A 10 -0.67 -5.15 4.46
C VAL A 10 -1.98 -5.46 5.18
N HIS A 11 -2.51 -4.48 5.94
CA HIS A 11 -3.77 -4.66 6.66
C HIS A 11 -4.95 -4.83 5.71
N ASP A 12 -5.06 -4.01 4.67
CA ASP A 12 -6.16 -4.09 3.70
C ASP A 12 -6.14 -5.41 2.94
N VAL A 13 -4.95 -5.97 2.68
CA VAL A 13 -4.81 -7.31 2.10
C VAL A 13 -5.38 -8.37 3.04
N VAL A 14 -4.94 -8.39 4.31
CA VAL A 14 -5.28 -9.45 5.28
C VAL A 14 -6.74 -9.39 5.70
N THR A 15 -7.32 -8.19 5.81
CA THR A 15 -8.73 -7.99 6.18
C THR A 15 -9.69 -8.04 4.98
N GLY A 16 -9.15 -8.08 3.76
CA GLY A 16 -9.93 -8.17 2.53
C GLY A 16 -10.55 -6.86 2.07
N TRP A 17 -10.11 -5.70 2.59
CA TRP A 17 -10.51 -4.38 2.09
C TRP A 17 -9.91 -4.06 0.73
N TRP A 18 -8.70 -4.53 0.45
CA TRP A 18 -8.12 -4.40 -0.87
C TRP A 18 -8.87 -5.29 -1.88
N LYS A 19 -9.45 -4.68 -2.91
CA LYS A 19 -10.17 -5.36 -3.99
C LYS A 19 -9.40 -5.22 -5.31
N PRO A 20 -8.66 -6.27 -5.74
CA PRO A 20 -7.92 -6.27 -6.99
C PRO A 20 -8.81 -5.92 -8.18
N ASN A 21 -8.29 -5.13 -9.12
CA ASN A 21 -8.93 -4.89 -10.41
C ASN A 21 -8.45 -5.90 -11.48
N GLY A 22 -8.89 -5.70 -12.73
CA GLY A 22 -8.46 -6.54 -13.85
C GLY A 22 -6.95 -6.54 -14.10
N ASN A 23 -6.28 -5.40 -13.90
CA ASN A 23 -4.82 -5.29 -14.07
C ASN A 23 -4.06 -6.02 -12.96
N ASP A 24 -4.54 -5.90 -11.71
CA ASP A 24 -3.99 -6.65 -10.59
C ASP A 24 -4.10 -8.16 -10.86
N THR A 25 -5.27 -8.62 -11.32
CA THR A 25 -5.50 -10.03 -11.65
C THR A 25 -4.59 -10.51 -12.79
N ALA A 26 -4.49 -9.74 -13.88
CA ALA A 26 -3.59 -10.04 -15.00
C ALA A 26 -2.10 -10.06 -14.62
N ALA A 27 -1.75 -9.34 -13.55
CA ALA A 27 -0.41 -9.30 -12.96
C ALA A 27 -0.20 -10.34 -11.84
N ASN A 28 -1.16 -11.25 -11.62
CA ASN A 28 -1.20 -12.21 -10.51
C ASN A 28 -1.08 -11.58 -9.11
N ARG A 29 -1.51 -10.32 -8.95
CA ARG A 29 -1.66 -9.64 -7.65
C ARG A 29 -2.95 -10.15 -6.99
N ILE A 30 -2.84 -11.30 -6.35
CA ILE A 30 -3.95 -12.02 -5.71
C ILE A 30 -3.98 -11.73 -4.20
N PRO A 31 -5.16 -11.52 -3.58
CA PRO A 31 -5.27 -11.35 -2.14
C PRO A 31 -4.80 -12.60 -1.39
N GLY A 32 -3.93 -12.42 -0.42
CA GLY A 32 -3.34 -13.50 0.37
C GLY A 32 -1.98 -13.11 0.94
N PHE A 33 -1.34 -14.06 1.64
CA PHE A 33 -0.05 -13.80 2.28
C PHE A 33 1.04 -13.42 1.26
N GLY A 34 0.98 -13.95 0.04
CA GLY A 34 1.90 -13.60 -1.04
C GLY A 34 1.89 -12.10 -1.38
N ALA A 35 0.73 -11.45 -1.38
CA ALA A 35 0.63 -10.01 -1.60
C ALA A 35 1.30 -9.22 -0.45
N THR A 36 1.26 -9.73 0.79
CA THR A 36 1.96 -9.10 1.92
C THR A 36 3.48 -9.16 1.76
N ILE A 37 4.01 -10.24 1.18
CA ILE A 37 5.43 -10.36 0.84
C ILE A 37 5.79 -9.32 -0.23
N MET A 38 4.98 -9.23 -1.30
CA MET A 38 5.18 -8.24 -2.37
C MET A 38 5.18 -6.80 -1.86
N ILE A 39 4.28 -6.45 -0.94
CA ILE A 39 4.22 -5.12 -0.34
C ILE A 39 5.51 -4.84 0.45
N THR A 40 5.91 -5.80 1.29
CA THR A 40 7.06 -5.70 2.20
C THR A 40 8.39 -5.61 1.44
N ASN A 41 8.63 -6.53 0.51
CA ASN A 41 9.84 -6.57 -0.29
C ASN A 41 9.60 -7.27 -1.63
N GLY A 42 9.14 -6.51 -2.64
CA GLY A 42 8.83 -7.03 -3.96
C GLY A 42 10.03 -7.62 -4.72
N ILE A 43 11.26 -7.39 -4.27
CA ILE A 43 12.47 -8.03 -4.82
C ILE A 43 12.40 -9.56 -4.66
N GLU A 44 11.66 -10.07 -3.68
CA GLU A 44 11.54 -11.51 -3.42
C GLU A 44 10.48 -12.20 -4.30
N CYS A 45 9.85 -11.47 -5.21
CA CYS A 45 8.68 -11.93 -5.97
C CYS A 45 8.92 -11.92 -7.49
N GLY A 46 8.00 -12.53 -8.24
CA GLY A 46 8.14 -12.69 -9.70
C GLY A 46 9.13 -13.78 -10.12
N HIS A 47 9.70 -14.52 -9.16
CA HIS A 47 10.57 -15.67 -9.35
C HIS A 47 10.61 -16.50 -8.06
N GLN A 48 11.27 -17.67 -8.11
CA GLN A 48 11.51 -18.48 -6.93
C GLN A 48 12.55 -17.82 -6.03
N SER A 49 12.16 -17.49 -4.79
CA SER A 49 13.01 -16.85 -3.80
C SER A 49 12.99 -17.67 -2.51
N GLN A 50 14.18 -18.00 -1.98
CA GLN A 50 14.30 -18.67 -0.69
C GLN A 50 13.80 -17.76 0.45
N GLN A 51 14.00 -16.45 0.34
CA GLN A 51 13.52 -15.48 1.31
C GLN A 51 11.98 -15.47 1.36
N ALA A 52 11.31 -15.44 0.21
CA ALA A 52 9.85 -15.56 0.15
C ALA A 52 9.36 -16.90 0.70
N ALA A 53 10.03 -18.01 0.36
CA ALA A 53 9.71 -19.34 0.89
C ALA A 53 9.79 -19.39 2.42
N ASN A 54 10.87 -18.85 3.00
CA ASN A 54 11.05 -18.77 4.45
C ASN A 54 9.92 -17.98 5.12
N ARG A 55 9.48 -16.86 4.52
CA ARG A 55 8.33 -16.08 5.04
C ARG A 55 7.05 -16.92 5.07
N VAL A 56 6.79 -17.70 4.02
CA VAL A 56 5.63 -18.60 3.96
C VAL A 56 5.72 -19.68 5.03
N GLU A 57 6.90 -20.26 5.26
CA GLU A 57 7.11 -21.27 6.29
C GLU A 57 6.81 -20.73 7.70
N TYR A 58 7.33 -19.54 8.04
CA TYR A 58 7.01 -18.89 9.32
C TYR A 58 5.52 -18.60 9.47
N TYR A 59 4.89 -18.08 8.42
CA TYR A 59 3.44 -17.81 8.44
C TYR A 59 2.62 -19.08 8.66
N LYS A 60 2.96 -20.19 7.98
CA LYS A 60 2.31 -21.49 8.21
C LYS A 60 2.52 -22.00 9.64
N ALA A 61 3.73 -21.85 10.18
CA ALA A 61 4.03 -22.23 11.56
C ALA A 61 3.20 -21.43 12.57
N PHE A 62 3.05 -20.11 12.37
CA PHE A 62 2.19 -19.28 13.21
C PHE A 62 0.72 -19.66 13.08
N CYS A 63 0.22 -19.87 11.86
CA CYS A 63 -1.15 -20.31 11.64
C CYS A 63 -1.45 -21.64 12.37
N LYS A 64 -0.51 -22.60 12.27
CA LYS A 64 -0.58 -23.87 13.00
C LYS A 64 -0.61 -23.67 14.52
N HIS A 65 0.23 -22.78 15.05
CA HIS A 65 0.27 -22.48 16.48
C HIS A 65 -1.06 -21.90 16.99
N PHE A 66 -1.66 -20.97 16.23
CA PHE A 66 -2.95 -20.36 16.58
C PHE A 66 -4.17 -21.20 16.18
N GLY A 67 -3.97 -22.37 15.56
CA GLY A 67 -5.07 -23.23 15.13
C GLY A 67 -5.93 -22.64 14.01
N ILE A 68 -5.39 -21.74 13.21
CA ILE A 68 -6.08 -21.07 12.10
C ILE A 68 -5.58 -21.57 10.75
N SER A 69 -6.42 -21.45 9.72
CA SER A 69 -6.02 -21.74 8.34
C SER A 69 -5.14 -20.61 7.79
N PRO A 70 -4.00 -20.92 7.13
CA PRO A 70 -3.19 -19.90 6.47
C PRO A 70 -3.86 -19.29 5.23
N GLY A 71 -4.92 -19.92 4.70
CA GLY A 71 -5.56 -19.55 3.43
C GLY A 71 -5.28 -20.57 2.33
N LYS A 72 -5.58 -20.21 1.08
CA LYS A 72 -5.36 -21.10 -0.07
C LYS A 72 -3.86 -21.16 -0.42
N GLU A 73 -3.34 -22.35 -0.71
CA GLU A 73 -1.91 -22.58 -0.93
C GLU A 73 -1.34 -21.72 -2.08
N ASP A 74 -2.10 -21.52 -3.15
CA ASP A 74 -1.74 -20.69 -4.30
C ASP A 74 -1.70 -19.18 -4.01
N THR A 75 -2.20 -18.75 -2.85
CA THR A 75 -2.19 -17.35 -2.40
C THR A 75 -1.10 -17.05 -1.36
N LEU A 76 -0.34 -18.07 -0.92
CA LEU A 76 0.67 -17.91 0.11
C LEU A 76 1.99 -17.34 -0.43
N GLY A 77 2.38 -17.75 -1.64
CA GLY A 77 3.60 -17.29 -2.29
C GLY A 77 3.39 -16.11 -3.24
N CYS A 78 4.49 -15.51 -3.69
CA CYS A 78 4.48 -14.39 -4.66
C CYS A 78 5.34 -14.65 -5.92
N GLU A 79 5.71 -15.90 -6.17
CA GLU A 79 6.59 -16.31 -7.29
C GLU A 79 6.08 -15.84 -8.65
N LYS A 80 4.77 -15.84 -8.87
CA LYS A 80 4.17 -15.45 -10.17
C LYS A 80 3.65 -14.01 -10.19
N MET A 81 3.78 -13.29 -9.07
CA MET A 81 3.21 -11.97 -8.87
C MET A 81 4.15 -10.90 -9.43
N LYS A 82 3.64 -10.00 -10.28
CA LYS A 82 4.38 -8.83 -10.72
C LYS A 82 4.27 -7.69 -9.69
N PRO A 83 5.26 -6.80 -9.60
CA PRO A 83 5.19 -5.63 -8.74
C PRO A 83 3.93 -4.80 -8.95
N PHE A 84 3.47 -4.14 -7.87
CA PHE A 84 2.42 -3.14 -7.96
C PHE A 84 2.88 -1.95 -8.82
N ASP A 85 1.96 -1.43 -9.62
CA ASP A 85 2.18 -0.31 -10.54
C ASP A 85 0.98 0.64 -10.54
N ALA A 86 1.09 1.75 -11.30
CA ALA A 86 0.06 2.78 -11.39
C ALA A 86 -1.29 2.28 -11.94
N THR A 87 -1.38 1.05 -12.45
CA THR A 87 -2.62 0.45 -12.95
C THR A 87 -3.36 -0.35 -11.89
N SER A 88 -2.77 -0.52 -10.70
CA SER A 88 -3.39 -1.19 -9.56
C SER A 88 -4.65 -0.50 -9.07
N SER A 89 -5.57 -1.27 -8.50
CA SER A 89 -6.67 -0.75 -7.68
C SER A 89 -6.18 0.07 -6.48
N SER A 90 -4.96 -0.17 -6.01
CA SER A 90 -4.33 0.54 -4.88
C SER A 90 -3.47 1.72 -5.29
N ALA A 91 -3.43 2.05 -6.59
CA ALA A 91 -2.80 3.27 -7.09
C ALA A 91 -3.73 4.48 -6.86
N VAL A 92 -3.98 4.80 -5.59
CA VAL A 92 -4.82 5.92 -5.17
C VAL A 92 -3.96 7.13 -4.82
N ALA A 93 -4.59 8.31 -4.78
CA ALA A 93 -3.89 9.55 -4.50
C ALA A 93 -3.81 9.74 -2.98
N GLU A 94 -2.61 9.52 -2.42
CA GLU A 94 -2.35 9.40 -0.97
C GLU A 94 -1.32 10.41 -0.48
N TYR A 95 -0.78 11.20 -1.39
CA TYR A 95 0.24 12.19 -1.13
C TYR A 95 -0.24 13.50 -1.70
N TRP A 96 0.14 14.61 -1.10
CA TRP A 96 -0.02 15.89 -1.79
C TRP A 96 1.30 16.51 -2.23
N GLU A 97 1.15 17.43 -3.16
CA GLU A 97 2.19 18.23 -3.79
C GLU A 97 1.64 19.64 -4.06
N TYR A 98 2.53 20.64 -4.10
CA TYR A 98 2.19 21.96 -4.64
C TYR A 98 1.87 21.83 -6.14
N ALA A 99 0.65 22.15 -6.51
CA ALA A 99 0.19 22.19 -7.89
C ALA A 99 0.85 23.35 -8.67
N ASP A 100 1.15 24.45 -7.98
CA ASP A 100 1.82 25.62 -8.53
C ASP A 100 2.58 26.42 -7.47
N TRP A 101 3.26 27.47 -7.93
CA TRP A 101 4.03 28.40 -7.10
C TRP A 101 3.15 29.37 -6.29
N LEU A 102 1.82 29.36 -6.50
CA LEU A 102 0.87 30.20 -5.76
C LEU A 102 0.40 29.52 -4.46
N GLY A 103 0.85 28.30 -4.18
CA GLY A 103 0.47 27.55 -2.98
C GLY A 103 -0.79 26.70 -3.15
N ASN A 104 -1.28 26.51 -4.38
CA ASN A 104 -2.36 25.55 -4.62
C ASN A 104 -1.85 24.12 -4.42
N CYS A 105 -2.65 23.26 -3.82
CA CYS A 105 -2.29 21.87 -3.54
C CYS A 105 -3.09 20.89 -4.38
N ARG A 106 -2.50 19.72 -4.68
CA ARG A 106 -3.21 18.62 -5.32
C ARG A 106 -2.77 17.27 -4.76
N LEU A 107 -3.71 16.34 -4.71
CA LEU A 107 -3.41 14.94 -4.42
C LEU A 107 -2.75 14.27 -5.63
N VAL A 108 -1.71 13.49 -5.35
CA VAL A 108 -0.89 12.75 -6.33
C VAL A 108 -0.75 11.29 -5.95
N LYS A 109 -0.45 10.46 -6.95
CA LYS A 109 -0.35 8.99 -6.86
C LYS A 109 1.10 8.49 -6.83
N TYR A 110 2.02 9.32 -6.37
CA TYR A 110 3.43 8.97 -6.18
C TYR A 110 3.90 9.50 -4.83
N GLY A 111 4.88 8.82 -4.24
CA GLY A 111 5.40 9.20 -2.93
C GLY A 111 5.99 10.60 -2.93
N THR A 112 5.49 11.45 -2.04
CA THR A 112 6.10 12.72 -1.66
C THR A 112 6.42 12.67 -0.15
N PRO A 113 7.16 13.64 0.40
CA PRO A 113 7.36 13.77 1.85
C PRO A 113 6.08 14.03 2.65
N PHE A 114 4.94 14.22 1.97
CA PHE A 114 3.71 14.69 2.58
C PHE A 114 2.57 13.70 2.29
N SER A 115 2.35 12.77 3.20
CA SER A 115 1.25 11.79 3.11
C SER A 115 -0.02 12.32 3.76
N ILE A 116 -1.18 11.89 3.27
CA ILE A 116 -2.48 12.13 3.93
C ILE A 116 -2.58 11.45 5.31
N PHE A 117 -1.70 10.50 5.61
CA PHE A 117 -1.69 9.76 6.88
C PHE A 117 -0.80 10.38 7.95
N ASP A 118 0.05 11.33 7.57
CA ASP A 118 0.90 12.04 8.51
C ASP A 118 0.12 13.21 9.09
N ALA A 119 0.00 13.28 10.42
CA ALA A 119 -0.43 14.51 11.06
C ALA A 119 0.67 15.57 10.82
N PRO A 120 0.32 16.81 10.42
CA PRO A 120 1.33 17.83 10.30
C PRO A 120 2.01 18.03 11.65
N ALA A 121 3.30 17.72 11.72
CA ALA A 121 4.10 17.87 12.94
C ALA A 121 4.38 19.35 13.27
N ASP A 122 4.16 20.25 12.32
CA ASP A 122 4.47 21.67 12.41
C ASP A 122 3.42 22.47 11.61
N PRO A 123 2.59 23.32 12.27
CA PRO A 123 1.56 24.12 11.61
C PRO A 123 2.11 25.20 10.67
N ASP A 124 3.40 25.54 10.75
CA ASP A 124 4.03 26.60 9.93
C ASP A 124 4.58 26.07 8.59
N VAL A 125 4.48 24.76 8.32
CA VAL A 125 4.87 24.20 7.02
C VAL A 125 3.78 24.54 6.02
N SER A 126 4.13 25.15 4.88
CA SER A 126 3.20 25.60 3.82
C SER A 126 2.23 24.51 3.30
N TYR A 127 2.49 23.24 3.62
CA TYR A 127 1.62 22.11 3.33
C TYR A 127 0.47 21.90 4.33
N CYS A 128 0.57 22.41 5.56
CA CYS A 128 -0.52 22.35 6.55
C CYS A 128 -1.81 22.96 6.00
N CYS A 129 -1.68 24.01 5.19
CA CYS A 129 -2.80 24.61 4.47
C CYS A 129 -3.43 23.69 3.41
N CYS A 130 -2.70 22.69 2.92
CA CYS A 130 -3.27 21.66 2.05
C CYS A 130 -4.15 20.66 2.83
N ILE A 131 -3.88 20.46 4.13
CA ILE A 131 -4.59 19.48 4.99
C ILE A 131 -5.84 20.10 5.63
N GLU A 132 -5.79 21.38 6.03
CA GLU A 132 -6.91 22.08 6.67
C GLU A 132 -8.08 22.44 5.72
N MET A 133 -7.96 22.20 4.42
CA MET A 133 -8.99 22.54 3.42
C MET A 133 -10.25 21.66 3.46
N ASP A 134 -10.26 20.54 4.18
CA ASP A 134 -11.41 19.61 4.24
C ASP A 134 -12.37 19.88 5.42
N GLU A 135 -11.99 20.74 6.37
CA GLU A 135 -12.85 21.18 7.49
C GLU A 135 -13.07 22.70 7.42
N LEU A 136 -14.26 23.10 6.99
CA LEU A 136 -14.89 24.42 7.16
C LEU A 136 -14.01 25.49 7.84
N HIS A 137 -13.53 26.41 7.00
CA HIS A 137 -13.06 27.78 7.23
C HIS A 137 -11.64 28.01 6.71
N SER A 138 -11.60 28.75 5.61
CA SER A 138 -10.42 29.46 5.11
C SER A 138 -9.74 30.21 6.26
N THR A 139 -8.58 29.72 6.65
CA THR A 139 -7.51 30.58 7.12
C THR A 139 -6.30 30.32 6.25
N LYS A 140 -5.85 31.41 5.63
CA LYS A 140 -4.62 31.54 4.89
C LYS A 140 -3.46 30.81 5.57
N CYS A 141 -2.70 30.04 4.77
CA CYS A 141 -1.26 30.30 4.70
C CYS A 141 -1.07 31.75 4.20
#